data_AF-A0A3B0V1V1-F1
#
_entry.id   AF-A0A3B0V1V1-F1
#
_cell.length_a   1.000
_cell.length_b   1.000
_cell.length_c   1.000
_cell.angle_alpha   90.00
_cell.angle_beta   90.00
_cell.angle_gamma   90.00
#
_symmetry.space_group_name_H-M   'P 1'
#
loop_
_entity.id
_entity.type
_entity.pdbx_description
1 polymer ?
#
loop_
_entity_poly.entity_id
_entity_poly.type
_entity_poly.pdbx_seq_one_letter_code
_entity_poly.pdbx_strand_id
1 'polypeptide(L)'
;MIKENNSIGIKLTIIMVVMLSLLQHLNRVEETPTTVAAPNNATIILGGDRITFSSPAAADLNGNGRKEIVVGAEDGMIYVIAYNGSSWNKVWASQTATALNAVPGKACANQASGKIETSPAIGDIDNDGDLEIVIATGGVPNGNDPSVNRNGGLIAYELTSDSGTNWTFSVKSGWPFVMPDDMGAGVGARNPDGVCDGIRADPTLGDIDGDGDLEIISIAFDRRIRAFHHDGTVVNGWPIDRANGDIILRGGQSSAAIGDIDNDGLNEIIIGTNSPPWNGDNGLG
;
A
#
# COMPACT_ATOMS: atom_id res chain seq x y z
N MET A 1 -8.54 26.41 45.10
CA MET A 1 -8.97 25.46 44.06
C MET A 1 -7.86 25.41 43.01
N ILE A 2 -7.12 24.33 42.99
CA ILE A 2 -6.04 24.07 42.03
C ILE A 2 -6.72 23.64 40.73
N LYS A 3 -6.46 24.34 39.61
CA LYS A 3 -6.75 23.81 38.28
C LYS A 3 -5.55 22.97 37.87
N GLU A 4 -5.76 21.66 37.78
CA GLU A 4 -4.82 20.74 37.14
C GLU A 4 -4.73 21.11 35.66
N ASN A 5 -3.54 21.54 35.22
CA ASN A 5 -3.22 21.68 33.81
C ASN A 5 -2.74 20.32 33.30
N ASN A 6 -3.62 19.58 32.62
CA ASN A 6 -3.21 18.45 31.79
C ASN A 6 -2.40 18.97 30.60
N SER A 7 -1.08 19.01 30.72
CA SER A 7 -0.22 19.19 29.55
C SER A 7 -0.28 17.91 28.72
N ILE A 8 -0.94 17.98 27.56
CA ILE A 8 -0.81 16.97 26.50
C ILE A 8 0.61 17.11 25.97
N GLY A 9 1.54 16.37 26.56
CA GLY A 9 2.89 16.25 26.05
C GLY A 9 2.84 15.47 24.74
N ILE A 10 3.00 16.15 23.60
CA ILE A 10 3.29 15.49 22.33
C ILE A 10 4.63 14.77 22.52
N LYS A 11 4.61 13.46 22.74
CA LYS A 11 5.82 12.64 22.70
C LYS A 11 6.19 12.49 21.23
N LEU A 12 6.96 13.46 20.73
CA LEU A 12 7.46 13.45 19.36
C LEU A 12 8.56 12.38 19.26
N THR A 13 8.17 11.13 19.01
CA THR A 13 9.13 10.10 18.58
C THR A 13 9.25 10.21 17.07
N ILE A 14 10.26 10.95 16.61
CA ILE A 14 10.62 10.95 15.19
C ILE A 14 11.36 9.63 14.93
N ILE A 15 10.69 8.68 14.28
CA ILE A 15 11.36 7.51 13.69
C ILE A 15 11.87 7.98 12.33
N MET A 16 13.11 8.43 12.31
CA MET A 16 13.79 8.89 11.10
C MET A 16 14.26 7.68 10.29
N VAL A 17 13.59 7.39 9.18
CA VAL A 17 14.13 6.55 8.09
C VAL A 17 14.87 7.49 7.15
N VAL A 18 16.19 7.60 7.29
CA VAL A 18 16.99 8.63 6.63
C VAL A 18 17.64 8.12 5.34
N MET A 19 17.40 8.84 4.24
CA MET A 19 18.26 8.91 3.05
C MET A 19 18.89 10.30 3.01
N LEU A 20 20.22 10.36 2.91
CA LEU A 20 21.00 11.58 3.14
C LEU A 20 20.93 12.55 1.95
N SER A 21 20.49 13.79 2.15
CA SER A 21 21.05 14.95 1.44
C SER A 21 20.87 16.25 2.23
N LEU A 22 21.88 17.12 2.15
CA LEU A 22 22.15 18.27 3.02
C LEU A 22 21.48 19.55 2.48
N LEU A 23 20.94 20.44 3.34
CA LEU A 23 20.73 21.86 2.99
C LEU A 23 20.79 22.81 4.19
N GLN A 24 21.23 24.05 3.93
CA GLN A 24 21.67 25.08 4.88
C GLN A 24 20.54 26.00 5.43
N HIS A 25 20.80 26.60 6.59
CA HIS A 25 19.89 27.37 7.47
C HIS A 25 19.60 28.84 7.05
N LEU A 26 18.42 29.33 7.45
CA LEU A 26 18.10 30.75 7.70
C LEU A 26 17.35 30.90 9.05
N ASN A 27 17.72 31.91 9.84
CA ASN A 27 17.35 32.10 11.24
C ASN A 27 15.98 32.77 11.46
N ARG A 28 15.16 32.25 12.40
CA ARG A 28 14.00 32.92 13.00
C ARG A 28 14.09 32.82 14.53
N VAL A 29 13.69 33.88 15.23
CA VAL A 29 13.80 34.03 16.70
C VAL A 29 12.85 33.06 17.41
N GLU A 30 13.38 32.26 18.34
CA GLU A 30 12.69 31.20 19.10
C GLU A 30 12.19 31.71 20.47
N GLU A 31 10.90 31.49 20.77
CA GLU A 31 10.42 31.43 22.14
C GLU A 31 10.91 30.12 22.76
N THR A 32 11.65 30.16 23.87
CA THR A 32 12.25 28.95 24.46
C THR A 32 11.17 28.03 25.05
N PRO A 33 10.89 26.86 24.44
CA PRO A 33 9.99 25.88 25.04
C PRO A 33 10.65 25.30 26.29
N THR A 34 9.86 25.03 27.33
CA THR A 34 10.27 24.18 28.46
C THR A 34 10.91 22.90 27.91
N THR A 35 12.06 22.50 28.46
CA THR A 35 12.92 21.41 27.99
C THR A 35 12.11 20.20 27.52
N VAL A 36 11.85 20.13 26.22
CA VAL A 36 11.38 18.92 25.57
C VAL A 36 12.51 17.93 25.77
N ALA A 37 12.24 16.80 26.44
CA ALA A 37 13.22 15.73 26.53
C ALA A 37 13.74 15.45 25.12
N ALA A 38 15.06 15.41 24.93
CA ALA A 38 15.64 15.11 23.63
C ALA A 38 14.96 13.85 23.08
N PRO A 39 14.52 13.83 21.82
CA PRO A 39 13.84 12.68 21.27
C PRO A 39 14.71 11.45 21.48
N ASN A 40 14.13 10.42 22.09
CA ASN A 40 14.77 9.11 22.21
C ASN A 40 14.82 8.51 20.80
N ASN A 41 15.86 8.86 20.05
CA ASN A 41 16.04 8.40 18.68
C ASN A 41 16.27 6.89 18.69
N ALA A 42 15.46 6.17 17.93
CA ALA A 42 15.65 4.76 17.64
C ALA A 42 15.93 4.61 16.14
N THR A 43 17.03 3.95 15.80
CA THR A 43 17.39 3.63 14.42
C THR A 43 17.25 2.12 14.22
N ILE A 44 16.41 1.73 13.25
CA ILE A 44 16.20 0.32 12.88
C ILE A 44 16.73 0.11 11.46
N ILE A 45 17.59 -0.88 11.29
CA ILE A 45 18.14 -1.27 9.99
C ILE A 45 17.33 -2.46 9.47
N LEU A 46 16.60 -2.26 8.36
CA LEU A 46 15.71 -3.28 7.80
C LEU A 46 16.44 -4.29 6.92
N GLY A 47 17.58 -3.89 6.35
CA GLY A 47 18.49 -4.76 5.59
C GLY A 47 18.12 -4.93 4.10
N GLY A 48 17.08 -4.25 3.63
CA GLY A 48 16.64 -4.25 2.24
C GLY A 48 17.07 -3.02 1.44
N ASP A 49 16.52 -2.90 0.24
CA ASP A 49 16.71 -1.76 -0.64
C ASP A 49 15.97 -0.51 -0.13
N ARG A 50 16.00 0.57 -0.92
CA ARG A 50 15.49 1.89 -0.55
C ARG A 50 13.99 1.87 -0.23
N ILE A 51 13.56 2.85 0.56
CA ILE A 51 12.16 3.23 0.73
C ILE A 51 12.05 4.63 0.12
N THR A 52 11.36 4.75 -1.01
CA THR A 52 11.37 5.99 -1.83
C THR A 52 9.98 6.59 -2.00
N PHE A 53 9.01 5.78 -2.46
CA PHE A 53 7.64 6.22 -2.74
C PHE A 53 6.62 5.73 -1.70
N SER A 54 6.90 4.61 -1.03
CA SER A 54 6.08 4.08 0.06
C SER A 54 6.22 4.97 1.30
N SER A 55 5.09 5.45 1.83
CA SER A 55 5.02 5.99 3.19
C SER A 55 4.77 4.86 4.19
N PRO A 56 5.40 4.87 5.38
CA PRO A 56 5.11 3.91 6.43
C PRO A 56 3.69 4.09 6.97
N ALA A 57 3.03 2.98 7.31
CA ALA A 57 1.73 2.95 7.98
C ALA A 57 1.89 2.47 9.43
N ALA A 58 1.01 2.89 10.33
CA ALA A 58 1.09 2.48 11.73
C ALA A 58 -0.27 2.17 12.36
N ALA A 59 -0.40 0.99 12.96
CA ALA A 59 -1.60 0.47 13.58
C ALA A 59 -1.25 -0.51 14.71
N ASP A 60 -2.19 -0.73 15.64
CA ASP A 60 -2.03 -1.68 16.75
C ASP A 60 -2.39 -3.09 16.26
N LEU A 61 -1.44 -3.77 15.60
CA LEU A 61 -1.70 -4.99 14.85
C LEU A 61 -1.99 -6.20 15.76
N ASN A 62 -1.54 -6.15 17.02
CA ASN A 62 -1.77 -7.22 18.00
C ASN A 62 -2.68 -6.79 19.17
N GLY A 63 -3.36 -5.65 19.06
CA GLY A 63 -4.34 -5.19 20.05
C GLY A 63 -3.76 -4.86 21.44
N ASN A 64 -2.45 -4.59 21.55
CA ASN A 64 -1.79 -4.33 22.83
C ASN A 64 -1.84 -2.85 23.28
N GLY A 65 -2.45 -1.98 22.47
CA GLY A 65 -2.55 -0.54 22.67
C GLY A 65 -1.34 0.24 22.16
N ARG A 66 -0.40 -0.40 21.46
CA ARG A 66 0.79 0.24 20.87
C ARG A 66 0.83 -0.06 19.39
N LYS A 67 1.13 0.97 18.61
CA LYS A 67 1.16 0.84 17.16
C LYS A 67 2.48 0.23 16.69
N GLU A 68 2.37 -0.79 15.87
CA GLU A 68 3.41 -1.29 14.98
C GLU A 68 3.50 -0.43 13.73
N ILE A 69 4.61 -0.56 13.03
CA ILE A 69 4.90 0.19 11.80
C ILE A 69 5.13 -0.79 10.67
N VAL A 70 4.44 -0.57 9.57
CA VAL A 70 4.54 -1.35 8.34
C VAL A 70 5.22 -0.51 7.26
N VAL A 71 6.19 -1.10 6.56
CA VAL A 71 6.95 -0.42 5.51
C VAL A 71 7.19 -1.36 4.33
N GLY A 72 7.03 -0.86 3.10
CA GLY A 72 7.44 -1.53 1.87
C GLY A 72 8.71 -0.92 1.26
N ALA A 73 9.56 -1.75 0.66
CA ALA A 73 10.82 -1.34 0.05
C ALA A 73 10.93 -1.70 -1.45
N GLU A 74 11.89 -1.08 -2.13
CA GLU A 74 12.09 -1.24 -3.59
C GLU A 74 12.51 -2.67 -4.01
N ASP A 75 12.99 -3.49 -3.08
CA ASP A 75 13.32 -4.92 -3.31
C ASP A 75 12.11 -5.85 -3.17
N GLY A 76 10.91 -5.32 -2.94
CA GLY A 76 9.69 -6.09 -2.77
C GLY A 76 9.50 -6.68 -1.39
N MET A 77 10.33 -6.26 -0.43
CA MET A 77 10.19 -6.65 0.96
C MET A 77 9.19 -5.75 1.69
N ILE A 78 8.29 -6.39 2.43
CA ILE A 78 7.50 -5.76 3.48
C ILE A 78 8.18 -6.01 4.83
N TYR A 79 8.12 -5.02 5.72
CA TYR A 79 8.68 -5.07 7.06
C TYR A 79 7.65 -4.64 8.09
N VAL A 80 7.62 -5.33 9.23
CA VAL A 80 6.85 -4.92 10.42
C VAL A 80 7.82 -4.66 11.56
N ILE A 81 7.63 -3.52 12.22
CA ILE A 81 8.48 -3.03 13.30
C ILE A 81 7.59 -2.79 14.51
N ALA A 82 7.95 -3.37 15.66
CA ALA A 82 7.17 -3.29 16.89
C ALA A 82 8.01 -2.79 18.08
N TYR A 83 7.33 -2.20 19.07
CA TYR A 83 7.94 -1.77 20.32
C TYR A 83 7.63 -2.74 21.47
N ASN A 84 8.64 -3.48 21.92
CA ASN A 84 8.48 -4.51 22.96
C ASN A 84 8.40 -3.95 24.40
N GLY A 85 8.36 -2.62 24.60
CA GLY A 85 8.39 -1.99 25.92
C GLY A 85 9.76 -1.49 26.35
N SER A 86 10.82 -1.83 25.62
CA SER A 86 12.17 -1.32 25.86
C SER A 86 12.84 -0.84 24.58
N SER A 87 12.67 -1.56 23.48
CA SER A 87 13.26 -1.24 22.18
C SER A 87 12.29 -1.46 21.02
N TRP A 88 12.54 -0.73 19.94
CA TRP A 88 11.96 -1.00 18.63
C TRP A 88 12.74 -2.13 17.96
N ASN A 89 12.06 -3.07 17.31
CA ASN A 89 12.68 -4.18 16.61
C ASN A 89 11.92 -4.46 15.32
N LYS A 90 12.62 -4.85 14.25
CA LYS A 90 11.99 -5.53 13.12
C LYS A 90 11.52 -6.90 13.62
N VAL A 91 10.20 -7.11 13.66
CA VAL A 91 9.59 -8.35 14.18
C VAL A 91 9.15 -9.30 13.09
N TRP A 92 8.97 -8.80 11.87
CA TRP A 92 8.66 -9.61 10.69
C TRP A 92 9.13 -8.96 9.41
N ALA A 93 9.37 -9.78 8.39
CA ALA A 93 9.60 -9.36 7.03
C ALA A 93 9.20 -10.46 6.05
N SER A 94 8.73 -10.09 4.86
CA SER A 94 8.38 -11.05 3.81
C SER A 94 8.64 -10.48 2.42
N GLN A 95 9.00 -11.37 1.49
CA GLN A 95 9.15 -11.04 0.08
C GLN A 95 7.81 -11.25 -0.61
N THR A 96 7.23 -10.17 -1.15
CA THR A 96 5.94 -10.20 -1.85
C THR A 96 5.93 -11.16 -3.04
N ALA A 97 7.06 -11.29 -3.74
CA ALA A 97 7.20 -12.24 -4.84
C ALA A 97 6.98 -13.70 -4.42
N THR A 98 7.23 -14.07 -3.15
CA THR A 98 6.97 -15.43 -2.65
C THR A 98 5.48 -15.77 -2.75
N ALA A 99 4.61 -14.88 -2.29
CA ALA A 99 3.16 -15.09 -2.33
C ALA A 99 2.66 -15.11 -3.78
N LEU A 100 3.10 -14.15 -4.60
CA LEU A 100 2.66 -14.04 -6.00
C LEU A 100 3.14 -15.21 -6.86
N ASN A 101 4.33 -15.77 -6.60
CA ASN A 101 4.84 -16.92 -7.34
C ASN A 101 4.20 -18.25 -6.89
N ALA A 102 3.56 -18.28 -5.72
CA ALA A 102 2.86 -19.45 -5.21
C ALA A 102 1.47 -19.65 -5.87
N VAL A 103 0.93 -18.64 -6.57
CA VAL A 103 -0.37 -18.73 -7.24
C VAL A 103 -0.31 -19.72 -8.41
N PRO A 104 -1.07 -20.84 -8.35
CA PRO A 104 -1.04 -21.84 -9.40
C PRO A 104 -1.59 -21.30 -10.73
N GLY A 105 -0.90 -21.58 -11.83
CA GLY A 105 -1.40 -21.29 -13.17
C GLY A 105 -1.48 -19.81 -13.53
N LYS A 106 -0.82 -18.91 -12.79
CA LYS A 106 -0.73 -17.50 -13.20
C LYS A 106 -0.11 -17.36 -14.59
N ALA A 107 -0.62 -16.41 -15.38
CA ALA A 107 -0.24 -16.24 -16.78
C ALA A 107 1.17 -15.65 -16.96
N CYS A 108 1.64 -14.88 -15.99
CA CYS A 108 2.92 -14.17 -16.05
C CYS A 108 4.04 -14.92 -15.32
N ALA A 109 5.28 -14.67 -15.78
CA ALA A 109 6.47 -15.37 -15.31
C ALA A 109 6.75 -15.13 -13.82
N ASN A 110 7.44 -16.08 -13.18
CA ASN A 110 7.95 -15.90 -11.83
C ASN A 110 9.10 -14.91 -11.82
N GLN A 111 9.08 -14.04 -10.81
CA GLN A 111 10.03 -12.95 -10.68
C GLN A 111 10.64 -12.98 -9.28
N ALA A 112 11.90 -12.59 -9.15
CA ALA A 112 12.63 -12.68 -7.89
C ALA A 112 12.17 -11.61 -6.87
N SER A 113 11.66 -10.49 -7.36
CA SER A 113 11.14 -9.36 -6.60
C SER A 113 10.04 -8.64 -7.37
N GLY A 114 9.30 -7.78 -6.69
CA GLY A 114 8.43 -6.78 -7.29
C GLY A 114 8.55 -5.50 -6.48
N LYS A 115 8.81 -4.35 -7.10
CA LYS A 115 9.04 -3.11 -6.38
C LYS A 115 7.80 -2.69 -5.59
N ILE A 116 7.95 -2.37 -4.30
CA ILE A 116 6.87 -1.72 -3.56
C ILE A 116 7.09 -0.20 -3.64
N GLU A 117 6.28 0.45 -4.47
CA GLU A 117 6.20 1.92 -4.59
C GLU A 117 4.93 2.49 -3.96
N THR A 118 4.17 1.66 -3.25
CA THR A 118 2.88 2.01 -2.65
C THR A 118 2.98 2.01 -1.13
N SER A 119 2.14 2.82 -0.49
CA SER A 119 1.92 2.78 0.95
C SER A 119 1.09 1.55 1.34
N PRO A 120 1.43 0.85 2.44
CA PRO A 120 0.55 -0.16 3.00
C PRO A 120 -0.77 0.46 3.47
N ALA A 121 -1.89 -0.20 3.21
CA ALA A 121 -3.14 0.07 3.89
C ALA A 121 -3.32 -0.92 5.03
N ILE A 122 -3.89 -0.45 6.15
CA ILE A 122 -4.13 -1.28 7.33
C ILE A 122 -5.56 -1.05 7.80
N GLY A 123 -6.32 -2.12 7.96
CA GLY A 123 -7.70 -2.10 8.42
C GLY A 123 -8.20 -3.52 8.65
N ASP A 124 -9.22 -3.65 9.48
CA ASP A 124 -9.98 -4.89 9.67
C ASP A 124 -10.89 -5.03 8.43
N ILE A 125 -10.46 -5.81 7.44
CA ILE A 125 -11.17 -5.87 6.15
C ILE A 125 -12.35 -6.85 6.17
N ASP A 126 -12.41 -7.77 7.13
CA ASP A 126 -13.49 -8.76 7.25
C ASP A 126 -14.22 -8.75 8.59
N ASN A 127 -14.06 -7.65 9.33
CA ASN A 127 -14.78 -7.34 10.56
C ASN A 127 -14.65 -8.42 11.63
N ASP A 128 -13.51 -9.11 11.67
CA ASP A 128 -13.21 -10.17 12.64
C ASP A 128 -12.52 -9.66 13.90
N GLY A 129 -12.10 -8.39 13.89
CA GLY A 129 -11.45 -7.68 14.98
C GLY A 129 -9.91 -7.70 14.91
N ASP A 130 -9.32 -8.48 14.01
CA ASP A 130 -7.90 -8.46 13.69
C ASP A 130 -7.65 -7.51 12.49
N LEU A 131 -6.44 -6.93 12.41
CA LEU A 131 -6.12 -5.98 11.35
C LEU A 131 -5.32 -6.65 10.23
N GLU A 132 -5.74 -6.43 8.99
CA GLU A 132 -4.98 -6.82 7.80
C GLU A 132 -4.04 -5.73 7.33
N ILE A 133 -2.92 -6.17 6.77
CA ILE A 133 -2.03 -5.33 6.00
C ILE A 133 -2.24 -5.63 4.52
N VAL A 134 -2.70 -4.63 3.76
CA VAL A 134 -2.83 -4.72 2.31
C VAL A 134 -1.68 -3.97 1.65
N ILE A 135 -0.95 -4.64 0.75
CA ILE A 135 0.18 -4.06 0.02
C ILE A 135 0.09 -4.34 -1.47
N ALA A 136 0.43 -3.34 -2.27
CA ALA A 136 0.48 -3.43 -3.73
C ALA A 136 1.94 -3.36 -4.22
N THR A 137 2.30 -4.22 -5.17
CA THR A 137 3.69 -4.39 -5.62
C THR A 137 3.83 -4.47 -7.14
N GLY A 138 5.07 -4.50 -7.61
CA GLY A 138 5.47 -4.55 -9.01
C GLY A 138 5.91 -3.21 -9.58
N GLY A 139 5.40 -2.09 -9.05
CA GLY A 139 5.84 -0.72 -9.38
C GLY A 139 5.84 -0.38 -10.87
N VAL A 140 6.56 0.67 -11.24
CA VAL A 140 6.77 1.06 -12.64
C VAL A 140 7.94 0.26 -13.25
N PRO A 141 7.80 -0.31 -14.47
CA PRO A 141 8.95 -0.86 -15.20
C PRO A 141 10.07 0.17 -15.33
N ASN A 142 11.30 -0.18 -14.92
CA ASN A 142 12.47 0.70 -15.07
C ASN A 142 13.49 0.12 -16.07
N GLY A 143 13.67 0.80 -17.21
CA GLY A 143 14.64 0.41 -18.23
C GLY A 143 14.02 -0.38 -19.40
N ASN A 144 14.88 -1.01 -20.20
CA ASN A 144 14.48 -1.70 -21.43
C ASN A 144 14.13 -3.19 -21.22
N ASP A 145 14.35 -3.71 -20.01
CA ASP A 145 14.06 -5.10 -19.66
C ASP A 145 12.77 -5.17 -18.84
N PRO A 146 11.69 -5.79 -19.38
CA PRO A 146 10.40 -5.85 -18.72
C PRO A 146 10.41 -6.67 -17.42
N SER A 147 11.44 -7.48 -17.17
CA SER A 147 11.56 -8.33 -15.97
C SER A 147 12.14 -7.62 -14.75
N VAL A 148 12.72 -6.43 -14.92
CA VAL A 148 13.42 -5.76 -13.81
C VAL A 148 12.39 -5.27 -12.79
N ASN A 149 12.47 -5.83 -11.58
CA ASN A 149 11.71 -5.44 -10.38
C ASN A 149 10.18 -5.43 -10.55
N ARG A 150 9.64 -6.24 -11.44
CA ARG A 150 8.19 -6.35 -11.67
C ARG A 150 7.68 -7.71 -11.25
N ASN A 151 6.74 -7.73 -10.30
CA ASN A 151 5.88 -8.86 -10.02
C ASN A 151 4.57 -8.27 -9.50
N GLY A 152 3.75 -7.80 -10.44
CA GLY A 152 2.52 -7.09 -10.17
C GLY A 152 1.51 -7.87 -9.35
N GLY A 153 1.02 -7.30 -8.27
CA GLY A 153 -0.04 -7.91 -7.49
C GLY A 153 -0.39 -7.16 -6.21
N LEU A 154 -1.48 -7.61 -5.61
CA LEU A 154 -2.06 -7.11 -4.38
C LEU A 154 -2.13 -8.25 -3.38
N ILE A 155 -1.70 -8.01 -2.14
CA ILE A 155 -1.57 -9.05 -1.12
C ILE A 155 -2.13 -8.51 0.19
N ALA A 156 -3.02 -9.28 0.83
CA ALA A 156 -3.45 -9.07 2.21
C ALA A 156 -2.72 -10.04 3.14
N TYR A 157 -2.16 -9.52 4.23
CA TYR A 157 -1.52 -10.28 5.28
C TYR A 157 -2.24 -10.10 6.61
N GLU A 158 -2.34 -11.16 7.40
CA GLU A 158 -2.97 -11.17 8.72
C GLU A 158 -1.96 -11.68 9.76
N LEU A 159 -1.95 -11.07 10.94
CA LEU A 159 -1.09 -11.49 12.04
C LEU A 159 -1.64 -12.79 12.65
N THR A 160 -0.82 -13.84 12.67
CA THR A 160 -1.22 -15.15 13.22
C THR A 160 -0.59 -15.47 14.58
N SER A 161 0.54 -14.83 14.90
CA SER A 161 1.25 -14.99 16.17
C SER A 161 2.26 -13.86 16.36
N ASP A 162 2.30 -13.27 17.56
CA ASP A 162 3.11 -12.10 17.90
C ASP A 162 4.11 -12.38 19.04
N SER A 163 4.48 -13.65 19.23
CA SER A 163 5.32 -14.04 20.35
C SER A 163 6.77 -13.53 20.24
N GLY A 164 7.20 -12.71 21.21
CA GLY A 164 8.58 -12.22 21.32
C GLY A 164 8.97 -11.28 20.17
N THR A 165 10.09 -11.57 19.49
CA THR A 165 10.60 -10.76 18.36
C THR A 165 10.39 -11.42 17.00
N ASN A 166 9.73 -12.58 16.95
CA ASN A 166 9.53 -13.35 15.73
C ASN A 166 8.03 -13.52 15.49
N TRP A 167 7.44 -12.51 14.89
CA TRP A 167 6.02 -12.53 14.56
C TRP A 167 5.80 -13.34 13.29
N THR A 168 4.59 -13.89 13.14
CA THR A 168 4.20 -14.66 11.98
C THR A 168 2.95 -14.04 11.38
N PHE A 169 3.03 -13.71 10.09
CA PHE A 169 1.88 -13.31 9.30
C PHE A 169 1.61 -14.37 8.24
N SER A 170 0.33 -14.63 7.97
CA SER A 170 -0.13 -15.44 6.86
C SER A 170 -0.61 -14.53 5.72
N VAL A 171 -0.68 -15.06 4.50
CA VAL A 171 -1.49 -14.44 3.45
C VAL A 171 -2.94 -14.80 3.74
N LYS A 172 -3.83 -13.81 3.79
CA LYS A 172 -5.23 -14.03 4.10
C LYS A 172 -5.89 -14.91 3.04
N SER A 173 -6.90 -15.69 3.43
CA SER A 173 -7.63 -16.56 2.50
C SER A 173 -8.21 -15.73 1.35
N GLY A 174 -8.13 -16.24 0.12
CA GLY A 174 -8.54 -15.49 -1.09
C GLY A 174 -7.44 -14.64 -1.72
N TRP A 175 -6.35 -14.39 -0.99
CA TRP A 175 -5.20 -13.62 -1.45
C TRP A 175 -4.00 -14.53 -1.80
N PRO A 176 -3.06 -14.08 -2.65
CA PRO A 176 -2.98 -12.77 -3.29
C PRO A 176 -3.71 -12.67 -4.63
N PHE A 177 -3.96 -11.44 -5.09
CA PHE A 177 -4.37 -11.18 -6.46
C PHE A 177 -3.14 -10.87 -7.32
N VAL A 178 -2.88 -11.71 -8.33
CA VAL A 178 -1.82 -11.49 -9.31
C VAL A 178 -2.38 -10.60 -10.42
N MET A 179 -1.72 -9.47 -10.67
CA MET A 179 -2.14 -8.60 -11.78
C MET A 179 -1.92 -9.31 -13.12
N PRO A 180 -2.91 -9.29 -14.03
CA PRO A 180 -2.71 -9.76 -15.38
C PRO A 180 -1.53 -9.05 -16.06
N ASP A 181 -0.95 -9.72 -17.04
CA ASP A 181 -0.02 -9.11 -17.99
C ASP A 181 -0.81 -8.75 -19.24
N ASP A 182 -1.45 -7.59 -19.21
CA ASP A 182 -2.30 -7.10 -20.30
C ASP A 182 -1.63 -5.96 -21.09
N MET A 183 -0.49 -5.44 -20.59
CA MET A 183 0.18 -4.24 -21.08
C MET A 183 1.69 -4.47 -21.30
N GLY A 184 2.29 -3.75 -22.27
CA GLY A 184 3.72 -3.87 -22.57
C GLY A 184 4.35 -2.58 -23.12
N ALA A 185 5.56 -2.69 -23.68
CA ALA A 185 6.53 -1.60 -23.86
C ALA A 185 6.22 -0.48 -24.91
N GLY A 186 5.02 -0.42 -25.47
CA GLY A 186 4.68 0.51 -26.56
C GLY A 186 3.78 1.71 -26.16
N VAL A 187 3.84 2.80 -26.93
CA VAL A 187 2.95 3.96 -26.74
C VAL A 187 1.50 3.54 -26.99
N GLY A 188 0.70 3.44 -25.92
CA GLY A 188 -0.70 2.98 -25.98
C GLY A 188 -0.88 1.45 -26.00
N ALA A 189 0.16 0.67 -25.70
CA ALA A 189 0.19 -0.77 -25.94
C ALA A 189 -0.83 -1.61 -25.14
N ARG A 190 -1.33 -2.67 -25.81
CA ARG A 190 -2.17 -3.79 -25.33
C ARG A 190 -1.43 -5.15 -25.47
N ASN A 191 -0.10 -5.14 -25.45
CA ASN A 191 0.71 -6.32 -25.78
C ASN A 191 1.37 -6.87 -24.50
N PRO A 192 0.99 -8.08 -24.04
CA PRO A 192 1.63 -8.75 -22.90
C PRO A 192 3.14 -8.89 -23.10
N ASP A 193 3.94 -8.65 -22.07
CA ASP A 193 5.41 -8.75 -22.09
C ASP A 193 5.98 -9.95 -21.31
N GLY A 194 5.10 -10.80 -20.78
CA GLY A 194 5.39 -11.97 -19.97
C GLY A 194 5.47 -11.67 -18.47
N VAL A 195 5.28 -10.43 -18.03
CA VAL A 195 5.50 -10.00 -16.65
C VAL A 195 4.26 -9.32 -16.08
N CYS A 196 3.83 -9.75 -14.90
CA CYS A 196 2.61 -9.24 -14.27
C CYS A 196 2.66 -7.71 -14.11
N ASP A 197 1.58 -7.02 -14.49
CA ASP A 197 1.53 -5.54 -14.50
C ASP A 197 1.61 -4.96 -13.09
N GLY A 198 2.51 -3.98 -12.92
CA GLY A 198 2.72 -3.36 -11.62
C GLY A 198 1.57 -2.46 -11.17
N ILE A 199 1.61 -2.13 -9.88
CA ILE A 199 0.69 -1.21 -9.23
C ILE A 199 1.50 -0.07 -8.61
N ARG A 200 1.03 1.16 -8.77
CA ARG A 200 1.65 2.36 -8.18
C ARG A 200 0.68 3.25 -7.40
N ALA A 201 -0.61 2.91 -7.41
CA ALA A 201 -1.61 3.52 -6.54
C ALA A 201 -1.66 2.73 -5.23
N ASP A 202 -1.82 3.44 -4.11
CA ASP A 202 -1.98 2.78 -2.82
C ASP A 202 -3.31 2.01 -2.80
N PRO A 203 -3.36 0.80 -2.22
CA PRO A 203 -4.62 0.15 -1.94
C PRO A 203 -5.46 1.04 -1.02
N THR A 204 -6.75 1.17 -1.34
CA THR A 204 -7.69 1.96 -0.53
C THR A 204 -8.72 1.02 0.07
N LEU A 205 -8.97 1.14 1.37
CA LEU A 205 -9.93 0.30 2.10
C LEU A 205 -11.19 1.10 2.39
N GLY A 206 -12.36 0.49 2.19
CA GLY A 206 -13.64 1.08 2.57
C GLY A 206 -14.79 0.15 2.22
N ASP A 207 -15.82 0.16 3.05
CA ASP A 207 -17.10 -0.51 2.80
C ASP A 207 -17.84 0.24 1.67
N ILE A 208 -17.89 -0.32 0.46
CA ILE A 208 -18.48 0.37 -0.70
C ILE A 208 -19.85 -0.19 -1.10
N ASP A 209 -20.31 -1.27 -0.47
CA ASP A 209 -21.60 -1.87 -0.75
C ASP A 209 -22.53 -2.02 0.48
N GLY A 210 -22.05 -1.62 1.65
CA GLY A 210 -22.80 -1.48 2.90
C GLY A 210 -22.98 -2.79 3.66
N ASP A 211 -22.16 -3.81 3.40
CA ASP A 211 -22.27 -5.11 4.09
C ASP A 211 -21.52 -5.17 5.43
N GLY A 212 -20.66 -4.18 5.69
CA GLY A 212 -19.89 -4.01 6.93
C GLY A 212 -18.47 -4.58 6.89
N ASP A 213 -18.09 -5.28 5.82
CA ASP A 213 -16.71 -5.63 5.52
C ASP A 213 -16.08 -4.51 4.66
N LEU A 214 -14.74 -4.43 4.61
CA LEU A 214 -14.06 -3.42 3.78
C LEU A 214 -13.63 -4.02 2.45
N GLU A 215 -14.04 -3.37 1.36
CA GLU A 215 -13.47 -3.65 0.05
C GLU A 215 -12.09 -3.03 -0.12
N ILE A 216 -11.31 -3.64 -1.01
CA ILE A 216 -9.99 -3.17 -1.42
C ILE A 216 -10.08 -2.61 -2.84
N ILE A 217 -9.88 -1.31 -2.98
CA ILE A 217 -9.79 -0.63 -4.27
C ILE A 217 -8.33 -0.53 -4.70
N SER A 218 -8.06 -0.91 -5.96
CA SER A 218 -6.73 -0.81 -6.54
C SER A 218 -6.78 -0.36 -8.00
N ILE A 219 -5.74 0.38 -8.39
CA ILE A 219 -5.56 0.90 -9.73
C ILE A 219 -4.19 0.51 -10.25
N ALA A 220 -4.18 -0.28 -11.32
CA ALA A 220 -2.96 -0.83 -11.89
C ALA A 220 -2.65 -0.25 -13.28
N PHE A 221 -1.46 -0.58 -13.79
CA PHE A 221 -1.06 -0.20 -15.15
C PHE A 221 -1.87 -0.88 -16.24
N ASP A 222 -2.64 -1.93 -15.90
CA ASP A 222 -3.58 -2.66 -16.77
C ASP A 222 -4.81 -1.83 -17.23
N ARG A 223 -4.86 -0.56 -16.81
CA ARG A 223 -5.90 0.44 -17.12
C ARG A 223 -7.25 0.20 -16.48
N ARG A 224 -7.32 -0.66 -15.46
CA ARG A 224 -8.56 -0.95 -14.77
C ARG A 224 -8.56 -0.33 -13.38
N ILE A 225 -9.75 0.03 -12.93
CA ILE A 225 -10.00 0.23 -11.51
C ILE A 225 -10.69 -1.04 -11.03
N ARG A 226 -10.17 -1.63 -9.96
CA ARG A 226 -10.65 -2.89 -9.39
C ARG A 226 -11.11 -2.64 -7.97
N ALA A 227 -12.17 -3.32 -7.58
CA ALA A 227 -12.58 -3.46 -6.20
C ALA A 227 -12.72 -4.96 -5.91
N PHE A 228 -12.24 -5.36 -4.74
CA PHE A 228 -12.29 -6.74 -4.25
C PHE A 228 -12.95 -6.74 -2.88
N HIS A 229 -13.79 -7.72 -2.62
CA HIS A 229 -14.21 -8.04 -1.26
C HIS A 229 -13.01 -8.56 -0.45
N HIS A 230 -13.18 -8.61 0.87
CA HIS A 230 -12.18 -9.09 1.81
C HIS A 230 -11.65 -10.51 1.48
N ASP A 231 -12.50 -11.35 0.87
CA ASP A 231 -12.20 -12.72 0.46
C ASP A 231 -11.51 -12.84 -0.93
N GLY A 232 -11.14 -11.71 -1.53
CA GLY A 232 -10.47 -11.64 -2.83
C GLY A 232 -11.39 -11.81 -4.04
N THR A 233 -12.70 -12.00 -3.84
CA THR A 233 -13.66 -11.99 -4.95
C THR A 233 -13.87 -10.57 -5.47
N VAL A 234 -14.22 -10.44 -6.75
CA VAL A 234 -14.41 -9.14 -7.40
C VAL A 234 -15.80 -8.62 -7.06
N VAL A 235 -15.88 -7.35 -6.66
CA VAL A 235 -17.14 -6.67 -6.35
C VAL A 235 -18.03 -6.64 -7.59
N ASN A 236 -19.33 -6.81 -7.41
CA ASN A 236 -20.28 -6.79 -8.52
C ASN A 236 -20.22 -5.46 -9.30
N GLY A 237 -20.13 -5.54 -10.62
CA GLY A 237 -19.99 -4.37 -11.49
C GLY A 237 -18.54 -3.90 -11.72
N TRP A 238 -17.57 -4.55 -11.08
CA TRP A 238 -16.13 -4.30 -11.29
C TRP A 238 -15.48 -5.39 -12.16
N PRO A 239 -14.33 -5.11 -12.79
CA PRO A 239 -13.61 -3.84 -12.83
C PRO A 239 -14.33 -2.78 -13.67
N ILE A 240 -14.06 -1.50 -13.33
CA ILE A 240 -14.40 -0.38 -14.21
C ILE A 240 -13.33 -0.28 -15.28
N ASP A 241 -13.72 -0.51 -16.54
CA ASP A 241 -12.82 -0.45 -17.69
C ASP A 241 -13.53 -0.18 -19.04
N ARG A 242 -12.74 0.27 -20.02
CA ARG A 242 -13.25 0.61 -21.36
C ARG A 242 -13.94 -0.55 -22.07
N ALA A 243 -13.48 -1.78 -21.86
CA ALA A 243 -14.02 -2.95 -22.53
C ALA A 243 -15.44 -3.30 -22.04
N ASN A 244 -15.76 -2.90 -20.80
CA ASN A 244 -17.11 -2.99 -20.23
C ASN A 244 -18.04 -1.84 -20.65
N GLY A 245 -17.55 -0.89 -21.45
CA GLY A 245 -18.31 0.27 -21.91
C GLY A 245 -18.18 1.51 -21.01
N ASP A 246 -17.28 1.48 -20.02
CA ASP A 246 -17.05 2.60 -19.13
C ASP A 246 -16.26 3.74 -19.78
N ILE A 247 -16.38 4.94 -19.23
CA ILE A 247 -15.75 6.16 -19.74
C ILE A 247 -14.23 6.25 -19.44
N ILE A 248 -13.65 5.23 -18.78
CA ILE A 248 -12.24 5.22 -18.40
C ILE A 248 -11.39 4.73 -19.58
N LEU A 249 -10.51 5.59 -20.09
CA LEU A 249 -9.60 5.25 -21.19
C LEU A 249 -8.30 4.63 -20.69
N ARG A 250 -7.80 5.14 -19.57
CA ARG A 250 -6.60 4.68 -18.89
C ARG A 250 -6.83 4.72 -17.40
N GLY A 251 -6.29 3.72 -16.70
CA GLY A 251 -6.16 3.74 -15.24
C GLY A 251 -5.29 4.92 -14.78
N GLY A 252 -5.09 5.01 -13.47
CA GLY A 252 -4.34 6.07 -12.81
C GLY A 252 -3.11 5.53 -12.07
N GLN A 253 -2.35 6.47 -11.52
CA GLN A 253 -1.37 6.19 -10.46
C GLN A 253 -1.81 6.83 -9.13
N SER A 254 -3.03 7.38 -9.08
CA SER A 254 -3.58 8.02 -7.90
C SER A 254 -4.29 7.00 -7.04
N SER A 255 -4.04 7.03 -5.75
CA SER A 255 -4.82 6.31 -4.74
C SER A 255 -6.25 6.86 -4.72
N ALA A 256 -7.24 6.00 -4.43
CA ALA A 256 -8.63 6.42 -4.34
C ALA A 256 -8.89 7.18 -3.03
N ALA A 257 -9.92 8.00 -3.03
CA ALA A 257 -10.54 8.50 -1.81
C ALA A 257 -11.95 7.91 -1.71
N ILE A 258 -12.36 7.54 -0.49
CA ILE A 258 -13.67 6.93 -0.22
C ILE A 258 -14.39 7.76 0.84
N GLY A 259 -15.68 7.99 0.65
CA GLY A 259 -16.55 8.54 1.67
C GLY A 259 -17.93 8.91 1.13
N ASP A 260 -18.92 8.89 2.01
CA ASP A 260 -20.26 9.41 1.77
C ASP A 260 -20.21 10.96 1.66
N ILE A 261 -20.18 11.48 0.43
CA ILE A 261 -20.03 12.92 0.16
C ILE A 261 -21.37 13.60 -0.11
N ASP A 262 -22.43 12.85 -0.40
CA ASP A 262 -23.77 13.40 -0.62
C ASP A 262 -24.79 13.08 0.50
N ASN A 263 -24.39 12.31 1.51
CA ASN A 263 -25.15 11.87 2.69
C ASN A 263 -26.32 10.94 2.38
N ASP A 264 -26.18 10.07 1.38
CA ASP A 264 -27.18 9.03 1.09
C ASP A 264 -26.96 7.73 1.88
N GLY A 265 -25.85 7.63 2.61
CA GLY A 265 -25.47 6.48 3.42
C GLY A 265 -24.66 5.43 2.67
N LEU A 266 -24.29 5.68 1.41
CA LEU A 266 -23.33 4.89 0.63
C LEU A 266 -22.04 5.68 0.43
N ASN A 267 -20.93 4.99 0.24
CA ASN A 267 -19.64 5.65 0.02
C ASN A 267 -19.41 5.92 -1.47
N GLU A 268 -19.01 7.15 -1.81
CA GLU A 268 -18.47 7.48 -3.12
C GLU A 268 -17.00 7.14 -3.22
N ILE A 269 -16.55 6.81 -4.43
CA ILE A 269 -15.15 6.55 -4.75
C ILE A 269 -14.66 7.64 -5.72
N ILE A 270 -13.64 8.40 -5.31
CA ILE A 270 -13.05 9.49 -6.08
C ILE A 270 -11.63 9.12 -6.48
N ILE A 271 -11.37 9.14 -7.79
CA ILE A 271 -10.10 8.67 -8.36
C ILE A 271 -9.57 9.64 -9.43
N GLY A 272 -8.28 9.94 -9.35
CA GLY A 272 -7.53 10.54 -10.45
C GLY A 272 -7.09 9.49 -11.48
N THR A 273 -7.43 9.68 -12.75
CA THR A 273 -7.01 8.77 -13.84
C THR A 273 -6.07 9.46 -14.83
N ASN A 274 -5.29 8.68 -15.58
CA ASN A 274 -4.45 9.21 -16.67
C ASN A 274 -5.25 9.39 -17.97
N SER A 275 -6.57 9.57 -17.90
CA SER A 275 -7.41 9.82 -19.07
C SER A 275 -7.29 11.28 -19.52
N PRO A 276 -6.69 11.60 -20.68
CA PRO A 276 -6.62 12.98 -21.15
C PRO A 276 -8.00 13.49 -21.65
N PRO A 277 -8.31 14.79 -21.60
CA PRO A 277 -9.41 15.38 -22.38
C PRO A 277 -9.03 15.32 -23.88
N TRP A 278 -9.82 14.70 -24.75
CA TRP A 278 -9.35 14.39 -26.11
C TRP A 278 -10.37 14.56 -27.26
N ASN A 279 -9.93 15.26 -28.32
CA ASN A 279 -10.47 15.25 -29.68
C ASN A 279 -9.65 14.28 -30.56
N GLY A 280 -10.20 13.12 -30.95
CA GLY A 280 -9.56 12.26 -31.96
C GLY A 280 -9.22 10.80 -31.62
N ASP A 281 -9.86 10.17 -30.63
CA ASP A 281 -9.77 8.70 -30.43
C ASP A 281 -10.84 8.00 -31.30
N ASN A 282 -10.71 8.11 -32.63
CA ASN A 282 -11.68 7.62 -33.63
C ASN A 282 -11.63 6.09 -33.82
N GLY A 283 -11.64 5.31 -32.75
CA GLY A 283 -12.10 3.91 -32.77
C GLY A 283 -11.56 3.00 -33.88
N LEU A 284 -10.28 3.07 -34.26
CA LEU A 284 -9.66 2.12 -35.18
C LEU A 284 -8.21 1.86 -34.79
N GLY A 285 -7.92 0.60 -34.45
CA GLY A 285 -6.60 0.07 -34.11
C GLY A 285 -6.70 -1.16 -33.23
#